data_AF-K1DXR9-F1
#
_entry.id   AF-K1DXR9-F1
#
_cell.length_a   1.000
_cell.length_b   1.000
_cell.length_c   1.000
_cell.angle_alpha   90.00
_cell.angle_beta   90.00
_cell.angle_gamma   90.00
#
_symmetry.space_group_name_H-M   'P 1'
#
loop_
_entity.id
_entity.type
_entity.pdbx_description
1 polymer ?
#
loop_
_entity_poly.entity_id
_entity_poly.type
_entity_poly.pdbx_seq_one_letter_code
_entity_poly.pdbx_strand_id
1 'polypeptide(L)'
;MGTKVTLTADHMSGMKGADATISGAFDTTAYSISYTPTDGGQRITDHKWVVHEELKDPGDAPLEAGTEVVLDADHMAGMDGAEATIDSASDETVYMVDLTMDGMKMTNHKWVVESEIQPAK
;
A
#
# COMPACT_ATOMS: atom_id res chain seq x y z
N MET A 1 -17.41 -5.54 -1.82
CA MET A 1 -16.51 -6.41 -2.60
C MET A 1 -17.14 -6.72 -3.94
N GLY A 2 -16.34 -6.78 -5.00
CA GLY A 2 -16.80 -6.97 -6.39
C GLY A 2 -17.14 -5.67 -7.13
N THR A 3 -16.96 -4.51 -6.51
CA THR A 3 -17.16 -3.20 -7.13
C THR A 3 -16.02 -2.93 -8.11
N LYS A 4 -16.36 -2.53 -9.34
CA LYS A 4 -15.38 -2.09 -10.34
C LYS A 4 -15.04 -0.62 -10.15
N VAL A 5 -13.76 -0.30 -10.20
CA VAL A 5 -13.22 1.05 -10.08
C VAL A 5 -12.14 1.27 -11.13
N THR A 6 -11.83 2.54 -11.41
CA THR A 6 -10.62 2.92 -12.14
C THR A 6 -9.63 3.49 -11.15
N LEU A 7 -8.38 3.02 -11.17
CA LEU A 7 -7.33 3.51 -10.28
C LEU A 7 -6.80 4.86 -10.75
N THR A 8 -6.60 5.80 -9.83
CA THR A 8 -5.94 7.09 -10.09
C THR A 8 -4.50 7.12 -9.56
N ALA A 9 -4.14 6.19 -8.67
CA ALA A 9 -2.79 5.96 -8.17
C ALA A 9 -1.78 5.62 -9.27
N ASP A 10 -0.53 5.98 -9.03
CA ASP A 10 0.64 5.72 -9.89
C ASP A 10 1.80 5.06 -9.13
N HIS A 11 1.50 4.27 -8.09
CA HIS A 11 2.50 3.56 -7.27
C HIS A 11 3.39 2.64 -8.09
N MET A 12 2.85 2.07 -9.18
CA MET A 12 3.58 1.26 -10.15
C MET A 12 3.22 1.67 -11.58
N SER A 13 4.17 1.51 -12.50
CA SER A 13 3.94 1.74 -13.93
C SER A 13 2.73 0.96 -14.42
N GLY A 14 1.82 1.64 -15.12
CA GLY A 14 0.59 1.05 -15.68
C GLY A 14 -0.61 1.07 -14.72
N MET A 15 -0.45 1.48 -13.46
CA MET A 15 -1.55 1.51 -12.49
C MET A 15 -2.55 2.64 -12.77
N LYS A 16 -2.05 3.81 -13.13
CA LYS A 16 -2.89 4.98 -13.38
C LYS A 16 -3.81 4.75 -14.58
N GLY A 17 -5.11 4.79 -14.31
CA GLY A 17 -6.15 4.53 -15.30
C GLY A 17 -6.48 3.06 -15.53
N ALA A 18 -5.85 2.14 -14.79
CA ALA A 18 -6.19 0.72 -14.85
C ALA A 18 -7.55 0.45 -14.22
N ASP A 19 -8.30 -0.48 -14.83
CA ASP A 19 -9.52 -1.00 -14.22
C ASP A 19 -9.16 -2.04 -13.15
N ALA A 20 -9.83 -1.94 -12.01
CA ALA A 20 -9.64 -2.82 -10.86
C ALA A 20 -10.98 -3.23 -10.26
N THR A 21 -10.97 -4.32 -9.50
CA THR A 21 -12.12 -4.81 -8.72
C THR A 21 -11.74 -4.85 -7.25
N ILE A 22 -12.53 -4.19 -6.40
CA ILE A 22 -12.31 -4.20 -4.94
C ILE A 22 -12.55 -5.61 -4.40
N SER A 23 -11.48 -6.24 -3.90
CA SER A 23 -11.50 -7.56 -3.25
C SER A 23 -11.53 -7.48 -1.72
N GLY A 24 -11.09 -6.34 -1.15
CA GLY A 24 -11.18 -6.04 0.29
C GLY A 24 -11.30 -4.54 0.55
N ALA A 25 -11.92 -4.17 1.67
CA ALA A 25 -12.04 -2.79 2.16
C ALA A 25 -11.92 -2.81 3.68
N PHE A 26 -11.07 -1.94 4.21
CA PHE A 26 -10.62 -2.01 5.60
C PHE A 26 -10.57 -0.61 6.19
N ASP A 27 -11.09 -0.48 7.41
CA ASP A 27 -10.97 0.71 8.23
C ASP A 27 -9.70 0.56 9.09
N THR A 28 -8.59 1.12 8.61
CA THR A 28 -7.28 1.13 9.27
C THR A 28 -6.49 2.37 8.84
N THR A 29 -5.38 2.66 9.50
CA THR A 29 -4.46 3.72 9.08
C THR A 29 -3.48 3.18 8.05
N ALA A 30 -3.43 3.81 6.88
CA ALA A 30 -2.40 3.54 5.87
C ALA A 30 -1.22 4.49 6.03
N TYR A 31 -0.01 3.98 5.84
CA TYR A 31 1.22 4.76 5.92
C TYR A 31 1.99 4.68 4.61
N SER A 32 2.51 5.83 4.18
CA SER A 32 3.62 5.86 3.23
C SER A 32 4.92 5.74 4.02
N ILE A 33 5.87 4.97 3.50
CA ILE A 33 7.12 4.67 4.19
C ILE A 33 8.36 4.77 3.30
N SER A 34 9.49 5.06 3.94
CA SER A 34 10.81 4.97 3.31
C SER A 34 11.68 3.94 4.03
N TYR A 35 12.19 2.94 3.30
CA TYR A 35 12.92 1.81 3.90
C TYR A 35 14.05 1.31 3.00
N THR A 36 15.02 0.61 3.60
CA THR A 36 16.07 -0.10 2.87
C THR A 36 15.75 -1.60 2.90
N PRO A 37 15.56 -2.27 1.75
CA PRO A 37 15.25 -3.70 1.71
C PRO A 37 16.29 -4.57 2.43
N THR A 38 15.83 -5.63 3.11
CA THR A 38 16.68 -6.54 3.89
C THR A 38 17.63 -7.39 3.03
N ASP A 39 17.36 -7.48 1.73
CA ASP A 39 18.18 -8.21 0.75
C ASP A 39 19.34 -7.39 0.18
N GLY A 40 19.53 -6.14 0.64
CA GLY A 40 20.57 -5.24 0.18
C GLY A 40 20.21 -4.43 -1.07
N GLY A 41 18.92 -4.42 -1.45
CA GLY A 41 18.40 -3.54 -2.50
C GLY A 41 18.60 -2.04 -2.23
N GLN A 42 18.32 -1.22 -3.25
CA GLN A 42 18.34 0.24 -3.09
C GLN A 42 17.24 0.71 -2.15
N ARG A 43 17.49 1.78 -1.40
CA ARG A 43 16.47 2.44 -0.57
C ARG A 43 15.26 2.82 -1.41
N ILE A 44 14.08 2.47 -0.92
CA ILE A 44 12.78 2.84 -1.49
C ILE A 44 12.24 4.01 -0.66
N THR A 45 11.71 5.03 -1.34
CA THR A 45 11.19 6.26 -0.71
C THR A 45 9.74 6.49 -1.10
N ASP A 46 8.92 6.99 -0.16
CA ASP A 46 7.47 7.22 -0.34
C ASP A 46 6.73 5.98 -0.89
N HIS A 47 7.05 4.80 -0.38
CA HIS A 47 6.35 3.56 -0.74
C HIS A 47 4.94 3.56 -0.15
N LYS A 48 3.95 3.50 -1.03
CA LYS A 48 2.53 3.46 -0.71
C LYS A 48 1.97 2.09 -1.04
N TRP A 49 1.26 1.42 -0.13
CA TRP A 49 1.08 1.73 1.29
C TRP A 49 1.41 0.49 2.11
N VAL A 50 1.64 0.66 3.41
CA VAL A 50 1.48 -0.40 4.42
C VAL A 50 0.38 0.02 5.38
N VAL A 51 -0.35 -0.91 5.98
CA VAL A 51 -1.36 -0.59 7.02
C VAL A 51 -0.82 -0.79 8.43
N HIS A 52 -1.48 -0.24 9.45
CA HIS A 52 -1.04 -0.33 10.85
C HIS A 52 -0.81 -1.76 11.32
N GLU A 53 -1.64 -2.70 10.89
CA GLU A 53 -1.52 -4.12 11.22
C GLU A 53 -0.34 -4.83 10.53
N GLU A 54 0.32 -4.17 9.58
CA GLU A 54 1.51 -4.69 8.87
C GLU A 54 2.82 -4.15 9.45
N LEU A 55 2.78 -3.60 10.67
CA LEU A 55 3.93 -3.13 11.42
C LEU A 55 4.13 -4.03 12.65
N LYS A 56 5.38 -4.27 13.06
CA LYS A 56 5.70 -5.06 14.27
C LYS A 56 5.52 -4.20 15.52
N ASP A 57 4.62 -4.63 16.40
CA ASP A 57 4.32 -4.02 17.70
C ASP A 57 4.18 -2.47 17.67
N PRO A 58 3.36 -1.88 16.77
CA PRO A 58 3.38 -0.44 16.48
C PRO A 58 2.81 0.43 17.61
N GLY A 59 2.16 -0.16 18.62
CA GLY A 59 1.36 0.60 19.59
C GLY A 59 0.08 1.14 18.95
N ASP A 60 -0.36 2.31 19.41
CA ASP A 60 -1.61 2.93 18.98
C ASP A 60 -1.44 3.72 17.67
N ALA A 61 -2.44 3.63 16.80
CA ALA A 61 -2.55 4.45 15.60
C ALA A 61 -3.14 5.84 15.90
N PRO A 62 -2.86 6.87 15.09
CA PRO A 62 -1.89 6.88 14.00
C PRO A 62 -0.46 7.14 14.49
N LEU A 63 0.54 6.63 13.76
CA LEU A 63 1.94 6.97 13.96
C LEU A 63 2.30 8.30 13.29
N GLU A 64 3.13 9.10 13.95
CA GLU A 64 3.58 10.40 13.45
C GLU A 64 4.67 10.25 12.37
N ALA A 65 4.76 11.22 11.46
CA ALA A 65 5.83 11.27 10.47
C ALA A 65 7.22 11.34 11.15
N GLY A 66 8.19 10.60 10.60
CA GLY A 66 9.52 10.43 11.18
C GLY A 66 9.62 9.30 12.22
N THR A 67 8.51 8.65 12.59
CA THR A 67 8.54 7.47 13.46
C THR A 67 9.26 6.31 12.76
N GLU A 68 10.22 5.69 13.45
CA GLU A 68 10.88 4.47 12.99
C GLU A 68 10.06 3.24 13.38
N VAL A 69 9.87 2.32 12.43
CA VAL A 69 9.08 1.10 12.59
C VAL A 69 9.78 -0.08 11.93
N VAL A 70 9.39 -1.30 12.30
CA VAL A 70 9.81 -2.52 11.61
C VAL A 70 8.60 -3.09 10.86
N LEU A 71 8.80 -3.40 9.57
CA LEU A 71 7.73 -3.93 8.73
C LEU A 71 7.48 -5.42 9.01
N ASP A 72 6.20 -5.81 9.01
CA ASP A 72 5.72 -7.20 8.93
C ASP A 72 5.03 -7.47 7.56
N ALA A 73 4.92 -6.45 6.71
CA ALA A 73 4.46 -6.59 5.32
C ALA A 73 5.49 -7.33 4.44
N ASP A 74 4.98 -8.11 3.49
CA ASP A 74 5.75 -8.88 2.50
C ASP A 74 5.34 -8.58 1.05
N HIS A 75 4.89 -7.35 0.77
CA HIS A 75 4.34 -6.98 -0.55
C HIS A 75 5.35 -7.15 -1.68
N MET A 76 6.64 -7.00 -1.37
CA MET A 76 7.78 -7.21 -2.27
C MET A 76 8.95 -7.86 -1.52
N ALA A 77 9.86 -8.47 -2.27
CA ALA A 77 11.08 -9.05 -1.71
C ALA A 77 11.89 -8.02 -0.91
N GLY A 78 12.37 -8.42 0.26
CA GLY A 78 13.17 -7.57 1.16
C GLY A 78 12.36 -6.62 2.04
N MET A 79 11.03 -6.64 1.99
CA MET A 79 10.18 -5.78 2.82
C MET A 79 10.03 -6.29 4.26
N ASP A 80 9.72 -7.57 4.47
CA ASP A 80 9.53 -8.12 5.82
C ASP A 80 10.82 -7.98 6.64
N GLY A 81 10.66 -7.41 7.83
CA GLY A 81 11.74 -7.14 8.78
C GLY A 81 12.59 -5.92 8.44
N ALA A 82 12.30 -5.18 7.36
CA ALA A 82 13.01 -3.95 7.07
C ALA A 82 12.68 -2.86 8.11
N GLU A 83 13.69 -2.10 8.51
CA GLU A 83 13.51 -0.85 9.24
C GLU A 83 13.02 0.23 8.27
N ALA A 84 11.93 0.90 8.63
CA ALA A 84 11.27 1.91 7.82
C ALA A 84 11.01 3.18 8.64
N THR A 85 10.87 4.30 7.94
CA THR A 85 10.41 5.56 8.52
C THR A 85 9.03 5.88 7.96
N ILE A 86 8.10 6.26 8.83
CA ILE A 86 6.78 6.78 8.42
C ILE A 86 6.99 8.14 7.73
N ASP A 87 6.59 8.25 6.47
CA ASP A 87 6.63 9.51 5.72
C ASP A 87 5.32 10.30 5.88
N SER A 88 4.19 9.61 5.85
CA SER A 88 2.85 10.18 6.05
C SER A 88 1.82 9.11 6.43
N ALA A 89 0.70 9.53 7.01
CA ALA A 89 -0.44 8.68 7.36
C ALA A 89 -1.71 9.14 6.63
N SER A 90 -2.59 8.21 6.27
CA SER A 90 -3.94 8.44 5.75
C SER A 90 -4.96 7.68 6.61
N ASP A 91 -6.07 8.34 6.91
CA ASP A 91 -7.24 7.82 7.66
C ASP A 91 -8.40 7.42 6.74
N GLU A 92 -8.16 7.38 5.44
CA GLU A 92 -9.14 6.95 4.44
C GLU A 92 -9.35 5.43 4.46
N THR A 93 -10.48 4.97 3.90
CA THR A 93 -10.71 3.54 3.67
C THR A 93 -9.59 2.96 2.81
N VAL A 94 -9.03 1.84 3.24
CA VAL A 94 -7.96 1.14 2.52
C VAL A 94 -8.55 -0.03 1.75
N TYR A 95 -8.17 -0.14 0.48
CA TYR A 95 -8.67 -1.16 -0.43
C TYR A 95 -7.59 -2.11 -0.88
N MET A 96 -7.98 -3.39 -0.91
CA MET A 96 -7.28 -4.43 -1.63
C MET A 96 -8.00 -4.66 -2.96
N VAL A 97 -7.26 -4.75 -4.06
CA VAL A 97 -7.84 -4.78 -5.41
C VAL A 97 -7.28 -5.90 -6.28
N ASP A 98 -8.12 -6.45 -7.15
CA ASP A 98 -7.71 -7.30 -8.27
C ASP A 98 -7.64 -6.44 -9.53
N LEU A 99 -6.52 -6.47 -10.26
CA LEU A 99 -6.31 -5.65 -11.44
C LEU A 99 -5.51 -6.39 -12.53
N THR A 100 -5.65 -5.96 -13.77
CA THR A 100 -4.83 -6.45 -14.89
C THR A 100 -4.06 -5.29 -15.47
N MET A 101 -2.73 -5.38 -15.43
CA MET A 101 -1.81 -4.38 -15.97
C MET A 101 -0.81 -5.07 -16.87
N ASP A 102 -0.54 -4.51 -18.06
CA ASP A 102 0.41 -5.05 -19.04
C ASP A 102 0.22 -6.55 -19.36
N GLY A 103 -1.03 -7.01 -19.37
CA GLY A 103 -1.39 -8.42 -19.62
C GLY A 103 -1.17 -9.36 -18.44
N MET A 104 -0.68 -8.87 -17.31
CA MET A 104 -0.53 -9.62 -16.06
C MET A 104 -1.70 -9.34 -15.13
N LYS A 105 -2.37 -10.41 -14.70
CA LYS A 105 -3.41 -10.34 -13.68
C LYS A 105 -2.77 -10.41 -12.30
N MET A 106 -2.99 -9.37 -11.49
CA MET A 106 -2.61 -9.31 -10.09
C MET A 106 -3.87 -9.43 -9.24
N THR A 107 -3.87 -10.33 -8.26
CA THR A 107 -4.97 -10.52 -7.32
C THR A 107 -4.53 -10.09 -5.94
N ASN A 108 -5.46 -9.54 -5.15
CA ASN A 108 -5.20 -9.08 -3.78
C ASN A 108 -4.06 -8.07 -3.70
N HIS A 109 -3.95 -7.17 -4.68
CA HIS A 109 -2.95 -6.11 -4.65
C HIS A 109 -3.25 -5.14 -3.51
N LYS A 110 -2.22 -4.85 -2.74
CA LYS A 110 -2.20 -4.00 -1.55
C LYS A 110 -1.28 -2.80 -1.82
N TRP A 111 -1.65 -1.58 -1.46
CA TRP A 111 -3.00 -1.11 -1.14
C TRP A 111 -3.27 0.14 -1.97
N VAL A 112 -4.54 0.54 -2.07
CA VAL A 112 -4.92 1.88 -2.54
C VAL A 112 -5.90 2.47 -1.54
N VAL A 113 -5.92 3.80 -1.40
CA VAL A 113 -6.89 4.49 -0.52
C VAL A 113 -8.09 5.05 -1.30
N GLU A 114 -9.14 5.50 -0.61
CA GLU A 114 -10.37 6.05 -1.22
C GLU A 114 -10.10 7.12 -2.29
N SER A 115 -9.22 8.08 -2.00
CA SER A 115 -8.84 9.15 -2.94
C SER A 115 -8.08 8.66 -4.19
N GLU A 116 -7.61 7.41 -4.17
CA GLU A 116 -6.86 6.77 -5.26
C GLU A 116 -7.72 5.90 -6.19
N ILE A 117 -9.03 5.90 -5.98
CA ILE A 117 -10.00 5.19 -6.82
C ILE A 117 -11.12 6.12 -7.26
N GLN A 118 -11.74 5.78 -8.39
CA GLN A 118 -12.97 6.43 -8.85
C GLN A 118 -13.92 5.38 -9.45
N PRO A 119 -15.23 5.68 -9.56
CA PRO A 119 -16.17 4.78 -10.24
C PRO A 119 -15.65 4.38 -11.63
N ALA A 120 -15.75 3.08 -11.95
CA ALA A 120 -15.41 2.60 -13.29
C ALA A 120 -16.28 3.28 -14.35
N LYS A 121 -15.71 3.49 -15.54
CA LYS A 121 -16.39 4.10 -16.69
C LYS A 121 -17.46 3.20 -17.31
#